data_AF-A0AAD7DWY5-F1
#
_entry.id   AF-A0AAD7DWY5-F1
#
_cell.length_a   1.000
_cell.length_b   1.000
_cell.length_c   1.000
_cell.angle_alpha   90.00
_cell.angle_beta   90.00
_cell.angle_gamma   90.00
#
_symmetry.space_group_name_H-M   'P 1'
#
loop_
_entity.id
_entity.type
_entity.pdbx_description
1 polymer ?
#
loop_
_entity_poly.entity_id
_entity_poly.type
_entity_poly.pdbx_seq_one_letter_code
_entity_poly.pdbx_strand_id
1 'polypeptide(L)'
;MSSTQCANCSKTNDQSLKRCSRCKRAVYCSIDCQTADWKSHKALCAPPPPEAFVRGMVLGCQSDPQNDMFNDIDLDATHPIHTRDIVCPVSAKVGLPLVMYRHIQADPLSMDRDPGLDNQRATFLMIDPESGFAPPK
;
A
#
# COMPACT_ATOMS: atom_id res chain seq x y z
N MET A 1 -6.25 7.44 9.62
CA MET A 1 -7.02 7.49 8.37
C MET A 1 -6.41 8.57 7.47
N SER A 2 -5.71 8.19 6.40
CA SER A 2 -5.17 9.19 5.46
C SER A 2 -6.27 9.60 4.49
N SER A 3 -6.89 10.75 4.74
CA SER A 3 -7.92 11.29 3.85
C SER A 3 -7.23 11.88 2.62
N THR A 4 -7.59 11.37 1.44
CA THR A 4 -7.00 11.88 0.20
C THR A 4 -7.61 13.25 -0.10
N GLN A 5 -6.78 14.27 -0.31
CA GLN A 5 -7.20 15.66 -0.51
C GLN A 5 -6.99 16.09 -1.96
N CYS A 6 -7.85 16.98 -2.47
CA CYS A 6 -7.66 17.60 -3.78
C CYS A 6 -6.34 18.40 -3.82
N ALA A 7 -5.51 18.15 -4.84
CA ALA A 7 -4.20 18.81 -4.96
C ALA A 7 -4.28 20.32 -5.21
N ASN A 8 -5.42 20.84 -5.70
CA ASN A 8 -5.61 22.27 -5.95
C ASN A 8 -6.26 23.02 -4.78
N CYS A 9 -7.34 22.49 -4.22
CA CYS A 9 -8.16 23.20 -3.24
C CYS A 9 -8.09 22.62 -1.83
N SER A 10 -7.31 21.55 -1.63
CA SER A 10 -7.09 20.85 -0.35
C SER A 10 -8.35 20.32 0.34
N LYS A 11 -9.52 20.41 -0.31
CA LYS A 11 -10.75 19.85 0.22
C LYS A 11 -10.67 18.32 0.19
N THR A 12 -10.93 17.71 1.34
CA THR A 12 -11.42 16.33 1.43
C THR A 12 -12.84 16.32 0.87
N ASN A 13 -13.10 15.48 -0.11
CA ASN A 13 -14.41 15.38 -0.74
C ASN A 13 -15.01 14.02 -0.39
N ASP A 14 -16.29 13.99 0.00
CA ASP A 14 -17.05 12.74 0.16
C ASP A 14 -17.27 12.05 -1.20
N GLN A 15 -17.19 12.82 -2.29
CA GLN A 15 -17.18 12.28 -3.65
C GLN A 15 -15.80 11.74 -4.02
N SER A 16 -15.77 10.63 -4.76
CA SER A 16 -14.55 9.99 -5.24
C SER A 16 -13.67 10.95 -6.05
N LEU A 17 -12.52 11.32 -5.47
CA LEU A 17 -11.54 12.16 -6.16
C LEU A 17 -11.03 11.47 -7.42
N LYS A 18 -10.85 12.26 -8.49
CA LYS A 18 -10.38 11.77 -9.79
C LYS A 18 -8.87 11.92 -9.90
N ARG A 19 -8.19 10.86 -10.33
CA ARG A 19 -6.75 10.89 -10.60
C ARG A 19 -6.46 11.58 -11.94
N CYS A 20 -5.34 12.30 -12.01
CA CYS A 20 -4.79 12.81 -13.27
C CYS A 20 -4.68 11.66 -14.29
N SER A 21 -5.25 11.83 -15.49
CA SER A 21 -5.27 10.79 -16.52
C SER A 21 -3.88 10.37 -17.01
N ARG A 22 -2.91 11.29 -16.97
CA ARG A 22 -1.53 11.07 -17.44
C ARG A 22 -0.64 10.43 -16.38
N CYS A 23 -0.52 11.05 -15.22
CA CYS A 23 0.47 10.63 -14.21
C CYS A 23 -0.09 9.74 -13.10
N LYS A 24 -1.42 9.68 -12.94
CA LYS A 24 -2.16 8.93 -11.89
C LYS A 24 -1.82 9.28 -10.42
N ARG A 25 -0.87 10.20 -10.19
CA ARG A 25 -0.34 10.61 -8.87
C ARG A 25 -1.16 11.70 -8.18
N ALA A 26 -1.51 12.77 -8.90
CA ALA A 26 -2.33 13.85 -8.34
C ALA A 26 -3.83 13.52 -8.44
N VAL A 27 -4.60 13.93 -7.43
CA VAL A 27 -6.05 13.76 -7.36
C VAL A 27 -6.77 15.10 -7.27
N TYR A 28 -7.96 15.17 -7.87
CA TYR A 28 -8.74 16.39 -7.97
C TYR A 28 -10.23 16.11 -7.74
N CYS A 29 -10.93 17.05 -7.14
CA CYS A 29 -12.38 16.95 -7.00
C CYS A 29 -13.12 17.20 -8.32
N SER A 30 -12.50 17.94 -9.26
CA SER A 30 -13.07 18.25 -10.57
C SER A 30 -11.98 18.49 -11.62
N ILE A 31 -12.39 18.52 -12.89
CA ILE A 31 -11.50 18.89 -14.00
C ILE A 31 -11.05 20.35 -13.90
N ASP A 32 -11.86 21.21 -13.29
CA ASP A 32 -11.51 22.62 -13.06
C ASP A 32 -10.34 22.73 -12.07
N CYS A 33 -10.35 21.93 -11.00
CA CYS A 33 -9.23 21.86 -10.07
C CYS A 33 -7.96 21.30 -10.71
N GLN A 34 -8.08 20.31 -11.60
CA GLN A 34 -6.93 19.82 -12.37
C GLN A 34 -6.35 20.90 -13.29
N THR A 35 -7.23 21.67 -13.95
CA THR A 35 -6.83 22.72 -14.89
C THR A 35 -6.19 23.91 -14.17
N ALA A 36 -6.71 24.28 -13.00
CA ALA A 36 -6.16 25.33 -12.14
C ALA A 36 -4.75 24.97 -11.63
N ASP A 37 -4.55 23.74 -11.17
CA ASP A 37 -3.24 23.23 -10.73
C ASP A 37 -2.30 22.90 -11.90
N TRP A 38 -2.75 22.94 -13.16
CA TRP A 38 -1.93 22.47 -14.28
C TRP A 38 -0.59 23.20 -14.41
N LYS A 39 -0.53 24.51 -14.10
CA LYS A 39 0.72 25.28 -14.19
C LYS A 39 1.79 24.75 -13.23
N SER A 40 1.42 24.40 -11.99
CA SER A 40 2.30 23.78 -10.99
C SER A 40 2.52 22.29 -11.27
N HIS A 41 1.46 21.57 -11.64
CA HIS A 41 1.49 20.13 -11.84
C HIS A 41 2.30 19.71 -13.07
N LYS A 42 2.27 20.49 -14.16
CA LYS A 42 2.82 20.10 -15.47
C LYS A 42 4.30 19.69 -15.40
N ALA A 43 5.09 20.39 -14.59
CA ALA A 43 6.52 20.11 -14.45
C ALA A 43 6.79 18.72 -13.83
N LEU A 44 5.90 18.25 -12.97
CA LEU A 44 6.01 16.95 -12.29
C LEU A 44 5.15 15.86 -12.94
N CYS A 45 4.30 16.24 -13.90
CA CYS A 45 3.36 15.37 -14.59
C CYS A 45 4.07 14.53 -15.68
N ALA A 46 4.53 13.36 -15.27
CA ALA A 46 5.06 12.33 -16.16
C ALA A 46 4.15 11.09 -16.11
N PRO A 47 3.97 10.37 -17.23
CA PRO A 47 3.36 9.05 -17.21
C PRO A 47 4.07 8.16 -16.16
N PRO A 48 3.35 7.24 -15.51
CA PRO A 48 4.03 6.18 -14.79
C PRO A 48 5.02 5.49 -15.76
N PRO A 49 6.21 5.08 -15.28
CA PRO A 49 7.17 4.34 -16.10
C PRO A 49 6.49 3.18 -16.85
N PRO A 50 6.91 2.84 -18.08
CA PRO A 50 6.37 1.68 -18.78
C PRO A 50 6.61 0.36 -18.02
N GLU A 51 7.59 0.36 -17.12
CA GLU A 51 7.89 -0.73 -16.17
C GLU A 51 7.38 -0.41 -14.77
N ALA A 52 6.18 0.15 -14.67
CA ALA A 52 5.56 0.51 -13.40
C ALA A 52 5.03 -0.70 -12.62
N PHE A 53 5.76 -1.80 -12.68
CA PHE A 53 5.59 -2.93 -11.80
C PHE A 53 6.82 -3.02 -10.91
N VAL A 54 6.62 -3.13 -9.60
CA VAL A 54 7.70 -3.47 -8.67
C VAL A 54 7.59 -4.96 -8.40
N ARG A 55 8.71 -5.69 -8.43
CA ARG A 55 8.71 -7.09 -8.03
C ARG A 55 8.47 -7.17 -6.53
N GLY A 56 7.34 -7.75 -6.15
CA GLY A 56 6.97 -8.08 -4.80
C GLY A 56 7.06 -9.59 -4.54
N MET A 57 6.74 -9.98 -3.31
CA MET A 57 6.71 -11.37 -2.89
C MET A 57 5.49 -11.59 -2.00
N VAL A 58 4.67 -12.58 -2.34
CA VAL A 58 3.59 -13.08 -1.49
C VAL A 58 4.18 -14.04 -0.48
N LEU A 59 3.94 -13.75 0.80
CA LEU A 59 4.23 -14.65 1.91
C LEU A 59 3.02 -15.56 2.12
N GLY A 60 3.11 -16.81 1.68
CA GLY A 60 2.05 -17.80 1.87
C GLY A 60 1.94 -18.27 3.32
N CYS A 61 0.76 -18.80 3.69
CA CYS A 61 0.53 -19.51 4.95
C CYS A 61 0.54 -21.03 4.75
N GLN A 62 0.43 -21.81 5.84
CA GLN A 62 0.52 -23.28 5.76
C GLN A 62 -0.71 -23.93 5.10
N SER A 63 -1.89 -23.35 5.29
CA SER A 63 -3.14 -23.79 4.67
C SER A 63 -3.41 -23.11 3.32
N ASP A 64 -2.43 -22.40 2.75
CA ASP A 64 -2.61 -21.72 1.47
C ASP A 64 -2.73 -22.76 0.33
N PRO A 65 -3.77 -22.71 -0.53
CA PRO A 65 -4.00 -23.75 -1.53
C PRO A 65 -2.88 -23.92 -2.56
N GLN A 66 -2.10 -22.86 -2.81
CA GLN A 66 -0.95 -22.92 -3.72
C GLN A 66 0.29 -23.56 -3.08
N ASN A 67 0.35 -23.68 -1.74
CA ASN A 67 1.42 -24.28 -0.93
C ASN A 67 2.86 -23.79 -1.22
N ASP A 68 3.02 -22.76 -2.05
CA ASP A 68 4.30 -22.10 -2.25
C ASP A 68 4.46 -20.97 -1.23
N MET A 69 5.55 -21.07 -0.49
CA MET A 69 5.84 -20.23 0.68
C MET A 69 6.23 -18.81 0.28
N PHE A 70 6.86 -18.65 -0.88
CA PHE A 70 7.36 -17.37 -1.38
C PHE A 70 7.09 -17.28 -2.89
N ASN A 71 6.04 -16.56 -3.26
CA ASN A 71 5.68 -16.38 -4.66
C ASN A 71 6.06 -14.98 -5.12
N ASP A 72 6.90 -14.88 -6.13
CA ASP A 72 7.18 -13.61 -6.79
C ASP A 72 5.92 -13.08 -7.49
N ILE A 73 5.66 -11.78 -7.36
CA ILE A 73 4.54 -11.12 -8.04
C ILE A 73 4.98 -9.78 -8.62
N ASP A 74 4.39 -9.41 -9.75
CA ASP A 74 4.56 -8.07 -10.32
C ASP A 74 3.47 -7.14 -9.78
N LEU A 75 3.87 -6.17 -8.96
CA LEU A 75 2.98 -5.20 -8.32
C LEU A 75 2.81 -3.98 -9.21
N ASP A 76 1.68 -3.87 -9.89
CA ASP A 76 1.38 -2.74 -10.74
C ASP A 76 1.17 -1.43 -9.95
N ALA A 77 1.34 -0.28 -10.60
CA ALA A 77 1.21 1.03 -9.97
C ALA A 77 -0.15 1.31 -9.28
N THR A 78 -1.19 0.53 -9.55
CA THR A 78 -2.50 0.63 -8.89
C THR A 78 -2.65 -0.29 -7.69
N HIS A 79 -1.67 -1.17 -7.43
CA HIS A 79 -1.73 -2.13 -6.34
C HIS A 79 -1.88 -1.43 -4.97
N PRO A 80 -2.78 -1.89 -4.09
CA PRO A 80 -3.07 -1.24 -2.80
C PRO A 80 -1.85 -1.05 -1.89
N ILE A 81 -0.82 -1.88 -2.05
CA ILE A 81 0.46 -1.79 -1.31
C ILE A 81 1.13 -0.42 -1.42
N HIS A 82 0.88 0.35 -2.48
CA HIS A 82 1.45 1.68 -2.66
C HIS A 82 0.70 2.79 -1.89
N THR A 83 -0.43 2.48 -1.25
CA THR A 83 -1.29 3.47 -0.57
C THR A 83 -1.78 3.05 0.81
N ARG A 84 -1.66 1.77 1.15
CA ARG A 84 -2.14 1.14 2.39
C ARG A 84 -1.03 0.34 3.07
N ASP A 85 0.21 0.75 2.86
CA ASP A 85 1.38 0.09 3.40
C ASP A 85 1.50 0.24 4.91
N ILE A 86 2.01 -0.82 5.54
CA ILE A 86 2.66 -0.73 6.84
C ILE A 86 4.14 -0.97 6.59
N VAL A 87 4.96 0.02 6.92
CA VAL A 87 6.42 -0.13 6.92
C VAL A 87 6.77 -1.10 8.05
N CYS A 88 7.42 -2.21 7.70
CA CYS A 88 7.85 -3.20 8.68
C CYS A 88 8.88 -2.57 9.63
N PRO A 89 8.74 -2.66 10.97
CA PRO A 89 9.70 -2.09 11.92
C PRO A 89 11.15 -2.55 11.69
N VAL A 90 11.33 -3.79 11.24
CA VAL A 90 12.64 -4.35 10.91
C VAL A 90 13.37 -3.56 9.82
N SER A 91 12.66 -2.80 8.97
CA SER A 91 13.25 -1.95 7.92
C SER A 91 14.32 -1.01 8.47
N ALA A 92 14.13 -0.48 9.68
CA ALA A 92 15.08 0.39 10.35
C ALA A 92 16.40 -0.32 10.71
N LYS A 93 16.36 -1.63 10.99
CA LYS A 93 17.56 -2.43 11.32
C LYS A 93 18.28 -2.93 10.07
N VAL A 94 17.55 -3.29 9.02
CA VAL A 94 18.16 -3.85 7.79
C VAL A 94 18.59 -2.77 6.79
N GLY A 95 18.19 -1.51 6.98
CA GLY A 95 18.52 -0.42 6.07
C GLY A 95 17.84 -0.54 4.70
N LEU A 96 16.79 -1.37 4.62
CA LEU A 96 15.99 -1.61 3.42
C LEU A 96 14.52 -1.33 3.74
N PRO A 97 13.82 -0.48 2.96
CA PRO A 97 12.41 -0.22 3.19
C PRO A 97 11.59 -1.46 2.81
N LEU A 98 11.17 -2.21 3.84
CA LEU A 98 10.26 -3.34 3.68
C LEU A 98 8.83 -2.88 3.96
N VAL A 99 7.96 -3.13 3.00
CA VAL A 99 6.57 -2.74 3.02
C VAL A 99 5.71 -3.99 2.97
N MET A 100 4.75 -4.11 3.89
CA MET A 100 3.82 -5.22 3.92
C MET A 100 2.39 -4.76 3.66
N TYR A 101 1.68 -5.54 2.84
CA TYR A 101 0.25 -5.46 2.66
C TYR A 101 -0.41 -6.76 3.13
N ARG A 102 -1.37 -6.67 4.05
CA ARG A 102 -2.16 -7.84 4.49
C ARG A 102 -3.45 -7.93 3.70
N HIS A 103 -3.64 -9.05 2.99
CA HIS A 103 -4.84 -9.31 2.19
C HIS A 103 -6.11 -9.47 3.05
N ILE A 104 -5.99 -10.13 4.21
CA ILE A 104 -7.09 -10.27 5.16
C ILE A 104 -7.12 -9.07 6.10
N GLN A 105 -8.20 -8.30 6.02
CA GLN A 105 -8.45 -7.10 6.83
C GLN A 105 -9.59 -7.27 7.85
N ALA A 106 -10.04 -8.52 8.08
CA ALA A 106 -11.10 -8.83 9.03
C ALA A 106 -10.74 -8.40 10.47
N ASP A 107 -11.78 -8.07 11.26
CA ASP A 107 -11.63 -7.72 12.67
C ASP A 107 -11.02 -8.92 13.44
N PRO A 108 -9.93 -8.72 14.22
CA PRO A 108 -9.30 -9.78 15.01
C PRO A 108 -10.25 -10.54 15.97
N LEU A 109 -11.35 -9.90 16.36
CA LEU A 109 -12.38 -10.46 17.24
C LEU A 109 -13.42 -11.29 16.49
N SER A 110 -13.57 -11.09 15.18
CA SER A 110 -14.57 -11.78 14.35
C SER A 110 -13.98 -12.67 13.26
N MET A 111 -12.65 -12.68 13.10
CA MET A 111 -11.99 -13.49 12.08
C MET A 111 -11.99 -14.97 12.45
N ASP A 112 -12.21 -15.82 11.44
CA ASP A 112 -12.11 -17.26 11.60
C ASP A 112 -10.66 -17.65 11.89
N ARG A 113 -10.43 -18.41 12.96
CA ARG A 113 -9.09 -18.72 13.47
C ARG A 113 -8.68 -20.11 13.00
N ASP A 114 -8.23 -20.22 11.75
CA ASP A 114 -7.53 -21.40 11.27
C ASP A 114 -6.02 -21.25 11.59
N PRO A 115 -5.45 -22.12 12.44
CA PRO A 115 -4.02 -22.12 12.73
C PRO A 115 -3.14 -22.20 11.48
N GLY A 116 -3.58 -22.86 10.41
CA GLY A 116 -2.82 -22.95 9.18
C GLY A 116 -2.87 -21.69 8.32
N LEU A 117 -3.80 -20.76 8.59
CA LEU A 117 -3.81 -19.41 8.01
C LEU A 117 -2.95 -18.41 8.82
N ASP A 118 -2.35 -18.83 9.94
CA ASP A 118 -1.44 -18.00 10.71
C ASP A 118 -0.10 -17.83 9.97
N ASN A 119 0.18 -16.60 9.53
CA ASN A 119 1.41 -16.27 8.84
C ASN A 119 2.45 -15.72 9.84
N GLN A 120 3.06 -16.63 10.60
CA GLN A 120 4.09 -16.29 11.59
C GLN A 120 5.27 -15.52 10.98
N ARG A 121 5.64 -15.82 9.73
CA ARG A 121 6.72 -15.13 9.02
C ARG A 121 6.39 -13.66 8.82
N ALA A 122 5.19 -13.37 8.35
CA ALA A 122 4.69 -12.01 8.23
C ALA A 122 4.61 -11.32 9.61
N THR A 123 4.28 -12.06 10.67
CA THR A 123 4.30 -11.53 12.04
C THR A 123 5.70 -11.15 12.50
N PHE A 124 6.73 -11.96 12.22
CA PHE A 124 8.12 -11.64 12.61
C PHE A 124 8.66 -10.38 11.93
N LEU A 125 8.29 -10.12 10.68
CA LEU A 125 8.64 -8.86 10.00
C LEU A 125 8.01 -7.63 10.67
N MET A 126 6.91 -7.84 11.39
CA MET A 126 6.18 -6.79 12.11
C MET A 126 6.62 -6.64 13.57
N ILE A 127 7.55 -7.46 14.06
CA ILE A 127 8.07 -7.30 15.43
C ILE A 127 9.00 -6.08 15.48
N ASP A 128 8.72 -5.18 16.42
CA ASP A 128 9.61 -4.09 16.73
C ASP A 128 10.91 -4.64 17.33
N PRO A 129 12.08 -4.32 16.74
CA PRO A 129 13.34 -4.95 17.09
C PRO A 129 13.95 -4.46 18.41
N GLU A 130 13.36 -3.44 19.06
CA GLU A 130 13.81 -2.94 20.36
C GLU A 130 12.96 -3.48 21.50
N SER A 131 11.64 -3.45 21.33
CA SER A 131 10.67 -3.94 22.32
C SER A 131 10.39 -5.44 22.21
N GLY A 132 10.62 -6.05 21.04
CA GLY A 132 10.31 -7.45 20.79
C GLY A 132 8.82 -7.75 20.58
N PHE A 133 7.97 -6.71 20.50
CA PHE A 133 6.53 -6.85 20.29
C PHE A 133 6.12 -6.34 18.91
N ALA A 134 5.11 -6.97 18.30
CA ALA A 134 4.46 -6.40 17.13
C ALA A 134 3.55 -5.25 17.59
N PRO A 135 3.73 -4.01 17.09
CA PRO A 135 2.89 -2.89 17.49
C PRO A 135 1.43 -3.16 17.10
N PRO A 136 0.46 -2.72 17.92
CA PRO A 136 -0.96 -2.87 17.60
C PRO A 136 -1.30 -2.11 16.31
N LYS A 137 -2.19 -2.70 15.49
CA LYS A 137 -2.71 -2.10 14.25
C LYS A 137 -3.51 -0.82 14.52
#